data_AF-A0A830F6A3-F1
#
_entry.id   AF-A0A830F6A3-F1
#
_cell.length_a   1.000
_cell.length_b   1.000
_cell.length_c   1.000
_cell.angle_alpha   90.00
_cell.angle_beta   90.00
_cell.angle_gamma   90.00
#
_symmetry.space_group_name_H-M   'P 1'
#
loop_
_entity.id
_entity.type
_entity.pdbx_description
1 polymer ?
#
loop_
_entity_poly.entity_id
_entity_poly.type
_entity_poly.pdbx_seq_one_letter_code
_entity_poly.pdbx_strand_id
1 'polypeptide(L)'
;MVTPKPEELRQQIKRYLIAQAESGNKFVKSRHISDYLDVSAKRVGQAICALEAEEQVTLGQQSISLHRWGGKSDGVTWYIEVSE
;
A
#
# COMPACT_ATOMS: atom_id res chain seq x y z
N MET A 1 -4.84 -20.14 8.81
CA MET A 1 -4.46 -18.78 8.34
C MET A 1 -5.36 -17.78 9.04
N VAL A 2 -4.81 -17.02 9.99
CA VAL A 2 -5.58 -15.96 10.67
C VAL A 2 -5.67 -14.80 9.70
N THR A 3 -6.87 -14.52 9.24
CA THR A 3 -7.08 -13.45 8.28
C THR A 3 -7.10 -12.12 9.04
N PRO A 4 -6.18 -11.18 8.79
CA PRO A 4 -6.13 -9.93 9.54
C PRO A 4 -7.44 -9.15 9.33
N LYS A 5 -7.88 -8.42 10.36
CA LYS A 5 -9.04 -7.53 10.22
C LYS A 5 -8.71 -6.45 9.18
N PRO A 6 -9.72 -5.87 8.51
CA PRO A 6 -9.49 -4.83 7.49
C PRO A 6 -8.64 -3.66 8.00
N GLU A 7 -8.83 -3.24 9.25
CA GLU A 7 -8.05 -2.16 9.88
C GLU A 7 -6.58 -2.52 10.09
N GLU A 8 -6.32 -3.74 10.58
CA GLU A 8 -4.96 -4.24 10.79
C GLU A 8 -4.22 -4.38 9.45
N LEU A 9 -4.91 -4.92 8.43
CA LEU A 9 -4.36 -5.03 7.08
C LEU A 9 -4.00 -3.64 6.51
N ARG A 10 -4.86 -2.64 6.68
CA ARG A 10 -4.54 -1.26 6.28
C ARG A 10 -3.28 -0.77 6.99
N GLN A 11 -3.18 -0.91 8.30
CA GLN A 11 -1.98 -0.46 9.04
C GLN A 11 -0.70 -1.19 8.59
N GLN A 12 -0.77 -2.48 8.32
CA GLN A 12 0.36 -3.25 7.79
C GLN A 12 0.79 -2.75 6.40
N ILE A 13 -0.18 -2.46 5.53
CA ILE A 13 0.07 -1.88 4.20
C ILE A 13 0.69 -0.48 4.34
N LYS A 14 0.18 0.38 5.24
CA LYS A 14 0.75 1.73 5.51
C LYS A 14 2.24 1.62 5.86
N ARG A 15 2.57 0.75 6.83
CA ARG A 15 3.97 0.51 7.26
C ARG A 15 4.85 0.02 6.12
N TYR A 16 4.35 -0.90 5.30
CA TYR A 16 5.08 -1.41 4.14
C TYR A 16 5.38 -0.30 3.12
N LEU A 17 4.39 0.53 2.80
CA LEU A 17 4.54 1.60 1.80
C LEU A 17 5.55 2.66 2.26
N ILE A 18 5.52 3.02 3.55
CA ILE A 18 6.50 3.97 4.12
C ILE A 18 7.91 3.38 4.06
N ALA A 19 8.09 2.12 4.49
CA ALA A 19 9.39 1.48 4.44
C ALA A 19 9.96 1.41 3.00
N GLN A 20 9.10 1.18 2.00
CA GLN A 20 9.52 1.23 0.59
C GLN A 20 9.89 2.64 0.15
N ALA A 21 9.13 3.64 0.56
CA ALA A 21 9.45 5.02 0.21
C ALA A 21 10.75 5.50 0.86
N GLU A 22 11.00 5.13 2.13
CA GLU A 22 12.26 5.36 2.84
C GLU A 22 13.45 4.65 2.18
N SER A 23 13.22 3.46 1.60
CA SER A 23 14.25 2.76 0.82
C SER A 23 14.45 3.33 -0.60
N GLY A 24 13.76 4.44 -0.95
CA GLY A 24 13.81 5.07 -2.27
C GLY A 24 12.91 4.43 -3.33
N ASN A 25 12.16 3.38 -2.99
CA ASN A 25 11.23 2.70 -3.89
C ASN A 25 9.86 3.39 -3.87
N LYS A 26 9.67 4.36 -4.77
CA LYS A 26 8.40 5.07 -4.93
C LYS A 26 7.33 4.30 -5.72
N PHE A 27 7.68 3.17 -6.34
CA PHE A 27 6.73 2.38 -7.15
C PHE A 27 6.56 0.98 -6.57
N VAL A 28 5.33 0.65 -6.19
CA VAL A 28 5.00 -0.61 -5.52
C VAL A 28 3.88 -1.33 -6.24
N LYS A 29 4.05 -2.62 -6.51
CA LYS A 29 3.01 -3.48 -7.08
C LYS A 29 2.19 -4.14 -5.98
N SER A 30 0.87 -4.25 -6.18
CA SER A 30 -0.02 -4.96 -5.23
C SER A 30 0.39 -6.41 -4.99
N ARG A 31 0.98 -7.10 -5.97
CA ARG A 31 1.50 -8.47 -5.80
C ARG A 31 2.65 -8.52 -4.78
N HIS A 32 3.56 -7.55 -4.78
CA HIS A 32 4.67 -7.55 -3.82
C HIS A 32 4.17 -7.40 -2.37
N ILE A 33 3.14 -6.57 -2.17
CA ILE A 33 2.50 -6.40 -0.86
C ILE A 33 1.76 -7.67 -0.45
N SER A 34 1.06 -8.30 -1.39
CA SER A 34 0.38 -9.59 -1.20
C SER A 34 1.34 -10.68 -0.74
N ASP A 35 2.48 -10.81 -1.43
CA ASP A 35 3.50 -11.81 -1.11
C ASP A 35 4.17 -11.52 0.23
N TYR A 36 4.42 -10.24 0.54
CA TYR A 36 5.04 -9.84 1.81
C TYR A 36 4.12 -10.05 3.02
N LEU A 37 2.83 -9.76 2.88
CA LEU A 37 1.86 -9.87 3.97
C LEU A 37 1.19 -11.25 4.06
N ASP A 38 1.45 -12.14 3.11
CA ASP A 38 0.74 -13.42 2.93
C ASP A 38 -0.80 -13.22 2.87
N VAL A 39 -1.23 -12.22 2.10
CA VAL A 39 -2.65 -11.85 1.94
C VAL A 39 -2.98 -11.75 0.48
N SER A 40 -4.15 -12.26 0.06
CA SER A 40 -4.58 -12.21 -1.34
C SER A 40 -4.46 -10.81 -1.97
N ALA A 41 -3.92 -10.74 -3.19
CA ALA A 41 -3.81 -9.51 -3.97
C ALA A 41 -5.15 -8.74 -4.11
N LYS A 42 -6.29 -9.44 -4.14
CA LYS A 42 -7.62 -8.81 -4.17
C LYS A 42 -7.89 -7.96 -2.93
N ARG A 43 -7.61 -8.49 -1.73
CA ARG A 43 -7.78 -7.77 -0.47
C ARG A 43 -6.81 -6.60 -0.33
N VAL A 44 -5.57 -6.82 -0.74
CA VAL A 44 -4.56 -5.74 -0.82
C VAL A 44 -5.06 -4.62 -1.74
N GLY A 45 -5.57 -4.96 -2.93
CA GLY A 45 -6.14 -3.98 -3.85
C GLY A 45 -7.30 -3.19 -3.23
N GLN A 46 -8.24 -3.87 -2.56
CA GLN A 46 -9.34 -3.19 -1.86
C GLN A 46 -8.84 -2.26 -0.75
N ALA A 47 -7.86 -2.71 0.04
CA ALA A 47 -7.30 -1.90 1.12
C ALA A 47 -6.54 -0.68 0.57
N ILE A 48 -5.74 -0.84 -0.49
CA ILE A 48 -5.02 0.29 -1.10
C ILE A 48 -5.99 1.28 -1.77
N CYS A 49 -7.04 0.82 -2.45
CA CYS A 49 -8.06 1.73 -2.99
C CYS A 49 -8.76 2.53 -1.89
N ALA A 50 -8.99 1.93 -0.71
CA ALA A 50 -9.52 2.67 0.43
C ALA A 50 -8.51 3.72 0.94
N LEU A 51 -7.22 3.38 0.97
CA LEU A 51 -6.14 4.31 1.35
C LEU A 51 -5.93 5.45 0.34
N GLU A 52 -6.06 5.18 -0.96
CA GLU A 52 -6.05 6.20 -2.02
C GLU A 52 -7.21 7.19 -1.85
N ALA A 53 -8.40 6.69 -1.48
CA ALA A 53 -9.57 7.53 -1.23
C ALA A 53 -9.47 8.38 0.06
N GLU A 54 -8.56 8.05 0.98
CA GLU A 54 -8.30 8.83 2.20
C GLU A 54 -7.47 10.11 1.91
N GLU A 55 -7.08 10.37 0.65
CA GLU A 55 -6.24 11.47 0.11
C GLU A 55 -4.82 11.56 0.68
N GLN A 56 -4.66 11.36 1.99
CA GLN A 56 -3.39 11.43 2.68
C GLN A 56 -3.35 10.41 3.81
N VAL A 57 -2.38 9.51 3.74
CA VAL A 57 -2.20 8.44 4.70
C VAL A 57 -1.09 8.86 5.67
N THR A 58 -1.49 9.25 6.88
CA THR A 58 -0.54 9.61 7.93
C THR A 58 -0.14 8.39 8.75
N LEU A 59 1.16 8.22 9.00
CA LEU A 59 1.69 7.31 10.00
C LEU A 59 2.80 8.02 10.79
N GLY A 60 2.48 8.46 12.02
CA GLY A 60 3.41 9.30 12.78
C GLY A 60 3.50 10.70 12.20
N GLN A 61 4.71 11.14 11.85
CA GLN A 61 4.96 12.46 11.22
C GLN A 61 4.98 12.40 9.69
N GLN A 62 5.04 11.21 9.09
CA GLN A 62 5.11 11.06 7.65
C GLN A 62 3.70 10.97 7.07
N SER A 63 3.48 11.71 5.99
CA SER A 63 2.28 11.62 5.19
C SER A 63 2.63 11.03 3.83
N ILE A 64 1.86 10.03 3.40
CA ILE A 64 2.01 9.48 2.05
C ILE A 64 0.73 9.68 1.25
N SER A 65 0.91 10.05 -0.01
CA SER A 65 -0.14 10.08 -1.01
C SER A 65 0.07 8.93 -1.98
N LEU A 66 -1.02 8.24 -2.31
CA LEU A 66 -0.99 7.07 -3.18
C LEU A 66 -1.68 7.42 -4.49
N HIS A 67 -0.95 7.20 -5.59
CA HIS A 67 -1.49 7.45 -6.92
C HIS A 67 -1.41 6.18 -7.74
N ARG A 68 -2.52 5.81 -8.37
CA ARG A 68 -2.51 4.73 -9.35
C ARG A 68 -1.66 5.09 -10.57
N TRP A 69 -0.55 4.39 -10.75
CA TRP A 69 0.36 4.63 -11.88
C TRP A 69 -0.01 3.82 -13.14
N GLY A 70 -0.64 2.65 -12.95
CA GLY A 70 -1.09 1.80 -14.04
C GLY A 70 -1.23 0.33 -13.63
N GLY A 71 -1.65 -0.53 -14.55
CA GLY A 71 -1.75 -1.96 -14.29
C GLY A 71 -1.81 -2.79 -15.58
N LYS A 72 -0.91 -3.77 -15.71
CA LYS A 72 -0.96 -4.84 -16.72
C LYS A 72 -0.43 -6.14 -16.13
N SER A 73 -1.06 -7.24 -16.54
CA SER A 73 -0.69 -8.67 -16.35
C SER A 73 -0.59 -9.19 -14.91
N ASP A 74 -0.02 -8.42 -13.97
CA ASP A 74 0.44 -8.93 -12.68
C ASP A 74 -0.05 -8.13 -11.46
N GLY A 75 -0.93 -7.14 -11.68
CA GLY A 75 -1.52 -6.31 -10.63
C GLY A 75 -1.44 -4.82 -10.93
N VAL A 76 -1.85 -4.01 -9.94
CA VAL A 76 -1.80 -2.55 -10.01
C VAL A 76 -0.47 -2.06 -9.44
N THR A 77 0.16 -1.13 -10.13
CA THR A 77 1.33 -0.37 -9.67
C THR A 77 0.86 0.94 -9.05
N TRP A 78 1.37 1.22 -7.87
CA TRP A 78 1.08 2.39 -7.06
C TRP A 78 2.34 3.24 -6.97
N TYR A 79 2.19 4.53 -7.25
CA TYR A 79 3.20 5.54 -6.96
C TYR A 79 2.96 6.08 -5.55
N ILE A 80 4.03 6.13 -4.77
CA ILE A 80 4.06 6.63 -3.40
C ILE A 80 4.75 7.98 -3.44
N GLU A 81 4.01 9.02 -3.07
CA GLU A 81 4.55 10.34 -2.81
C GLU A 81 4.62 10.53 -1.30
N VAL A 82 5.80 10.90 -0.79
CA VAL A 82 5.99 11.20 0.63
C VAL A 82 6.04 12.71 0.79
N SER A 83 5.28 13.21 1.74
CA SER A 83 5.32 14.60 2.21
C SER A 83 5.72 14.59 3.69
N GLU A 84 6.69 15.44 4.02
CA GLU A 84 7.16 15.70 5.39
C GLU A 84 6.35 16.81 6.06
#